data_AF-A0A0L8HN51-F1
#
_entry.id   AF-A0A0L8HN51-F1
#
_cell.length_a   1.000
_cell.length_b   1.000
_cell.length_c   1.000
_cell.angle_alpha   90.00
_cell.angle_beta   90.00
_cell.angle_gamma   90.00
#
_symmetry.space_group_name_H-M   'P 1'
#
loop_
_entity.id
_entity.type
_entity.pdbx_description
1 polymer ?
#
loop_
_entity_poly.entity_id
_entity_poly.type
_entity_poly.pdbx_seq_one_letter_code
_entity_poly.pdbx_strand_id
1 'polypeptide(L)'
;MIVYSIMDRESFESCKKLVDKVLQLCDEATPISVIGNKADMLHMRQVQFEEGLAFCRNRNLLFSEVSAGDSYDSVEKAVRTLIQEVRHCRKKKEKSKNSEGGLKLDIRQSLKNFTEKRLQIRHRTSTL
;
A
#
# COMPACT_ATOMS: atom_id res chain seq x y z
N MET A 1 2.00 2.45 11.43
CA MET A 1 1.51 1.36 12.29
C MET A 1 0.62 1.97 13.35
N ILE A 2 -0.54 1.36 13.62
CA ILE A 2 -1.51 1.85 14.59
C ILE A 2 -1.77 0.71 15.58
N VAL A 3 -1.76 1.00 16.88
CA VAL A 3 -1.78 -0.02 17.93
C VAL A 3 -2.97 0.20 18.85
N TYR A 4 -3.66 -0.87 19.23
CA TYR A 4 -4.67 -0.90 20.29
C TYR A 4 -4.35 -2.02 21.28
N SER A 5 -5.05 -2.11 22.41
CA SER A 5 -4.92 -3.23 23.35
C SER A 5 -6.13 -4.16 23.24
N ILE A 6 -5.92 -5.47 23.17
CA ILE A 6 -7.03 -6.45 23.09
C ILE A 6 -7.90 -6.46 24.35
N MET A 7 -7.40 -5.91 25.46
CA MET A 7 -8.10 -5.79 26.75
C MET A 7 -8.90 -4.49 26.88
N ASP A 8 -8.86 -3.61 25.89
CA ASP A 8 -9.47 -2.29 25.96
C ASP A 8 -10.26 -2.01 24.67
N ARG A 9 -11.57 -2.18 24.76
CA ARG A 9 -12.50 -1.94 23.66
C ARG A 9 -12.44 -0.51 23.14
N GLU A 10 -12.29 0.47 24.01
CA GLU A 10 -12.25 1.89 23.64
C GLU A 10 -10.98 2.22 22.85
N SER A 11 -9.85 1.59 23.19
CA SER A 11 -8.63 1.70 22.40
C SER A 11 -8.82 1.18 20.97
N PHE A 12 -9.61 0.11 20.79
CA PHE A 12 -9.92 -0.41 19.46
C PHE A 12 -10.84 0.53 18.67
N GLU A 13 -11.89 1.08 19.30
CA GLU A 13 -12.74 2.08 18.62
C GLU A 13 -11.96 3.35 18.24
N SER A 14 -11.02 3.78 19.09
CA SER A 14 -10.10 4.89 18.79
C SER A 14 -9.15 4.56 17.64
N CYS A 15 -8.64 3.32 17.61
CA CYS A 15 -7.81 2.81 16.51
C CYS A 15 -8.58 2.85 15.18
N LYS A 16 -9.85 2.43 15.13
CA LYS A 16 -10.66 2.50 13.90
C LYS A 16 -10.76 3.94 13.38
N LYS A 17 -11.09 4.89 14.26
CA LYS A 17 -11.15 6.32 13.92
C LYS A 17 -9.82 6.85 13.40
N LEU A 18 -8.70 6.42 13.99
CA LEU A 18 -7.37 6.83 13.55
C LEU A 18 -7.01 6.23 12.18
N VAL A 19 -7.37 4.98 11.94
CA VAL A 19 -7.22 4.33 10.63
C VAL A 19 -7.97 5.10 9.56
N ASP A 20 -9.24 5.44 9.81
CA ASP A 20 -10.04 6.19 8.84
C ASP A 20 -9.42 7.56 8.52
N LYS A 21 -8.90 8.28 9.53
CA LYS A 21 -8.16 9.54 9.33
C LYS A 21 -6.88 9.36 8.51
N VAL A 22 -6.11 8.31 8.77
CA VAL A 22 -4.86 8.06 8.03
C VAL A 22 -5.15 7.70 6.58
N LEU A 23 -6.19 6.90 6.33
CA LEU A 23 -6.62 6.54 4.98
C LEU A 23 -7.07 7.76 4.16
N GLN A 24 -7.60 8.81 4.81
CA GLN A 24 -7.94 10.07 4.13
C GLN A 24 -6.71 10.92 3.75
N LEU A 25 -5.58 10.72 4.43
CA LEU A 25 -4.37 11.55 4.28
C LEU A 25 -3.26 10.87 3.46
N CYS A 26 -3.33 9.55 3.30
CA CYS A 26 -2.28 8.75 2.67
C CYS A 26 -2.74 8.20 1.31
N ASP A 27 -1.78 8.01 0.39
CA ASP A 27 -2.04 7.28 -0.86
C ASP A 27 -2.58 5.87 -0.55
N GLU A 28 -3.50 5.35 -1.37
CA GLU A 28 -4.03 3.98 -1.27
C GLU A 28 -2.94 2.91 -1.25
N ALA A 29 -1.80 3.19 -1.88
CA ALA A 29 -0.65 2.28 -1.93
C ALA A 29 0.21 2.28 -0.66
N THR A 30 -0.10 3.13 0.33
CA THR A 30 0.66 3.24 1.58
C THR A 30 0.28 2.07 2.51
N PRO A 31 1.19 1.13 2.83
CA PRO A 31 0.86 0.03 3.70
C PRO A 31 0.61 0.52 5.13
N ILE A 32 -0.54 0.13 5.69
CA ILE A 32 -0.90 0.41 7.08
C ILE A 32 -1.04 -0.94 7.80
N SER A 33 -0.42 -1.04 8.98
CA SER A 33 -0.54 -2.19 9.86
C SER A 33 -1.24 -1.80 11.16
N VAL A 34 -2.27 -2.56 11.51
CA VAL A 34 -3.03 -2.46 12.75
C VAL A 34 -2.61 -3.59 13.68
N ILE A 35 -2.26 -3.24 14.91
CA ILE A 35 -1.68 -4.16 15.89
C ILE A 35 -2.57 -4.27 17.13
N GLY A 36 -3.04 -5.47 17.43
CA GLY A 36 -3.67 -5.78 18.72
C GLY A 36 -2.62 -6.20 19.75
N ASN A 37 -2.30 -5.32 20.70
CA ASN A 37 -1.30 -5.56 21.72
C ASN A 37 -1.89 -6.26 22.97
N LYS A 38 -1.01 -6.88 23.76
CA LYS A 38 -1.30 -7.69 24.97
C LYS A 38 -2.01 -9.01 24.65
N ALA A 39 -1.62 -9.67 23.56
CA ALA A 39 -2.21 -10.92 23.08
C ALA A 39 -2.12 -12.09 24.09
N ASP A 40 -1.21 -12.01 25.05
CA ASP A 40 -1.01 -12.92 26.19
C ASP A 40 -2.17 -12.84 27.21
N MET A 41 -2.86 -11.71 27.29
CA MET A 41 -3.90 -11.47 28.30
C MET A 41 -5.29 -11.92 27.83
N LEU A 42 -5.40 -13.19 27.40
CA LEU A 42 -6.64 -13.74 26.83
C LEU A 42 -7.84 -13.70 27.79
N HIS A 43 -7.60 -13.84 29.09
CA HIS A 43 -8.64 -13.80 30.13
C HIS A 43 -9.27 -12.40 30.30
N MET A 44 -8.57 -11.35 29.90
CA MET A 44 -9.05 -9.96 29.92
C MET A 44 -9.48 -9.48 28.52
N ARG A 45 -9.58 -10.37 27.53
CA ARG A 45 -9.88 -10.00 26.15
C ARG A 45 -11.27 -9.37 26.04
N GLN A 46 -11.31 -8.17 25.46
CA GLN A 46 -12.53 -7.44 25.12
C GLN A 46 -12.75 -7.33 23.60
N VAL A 47 -11.71 -7.54 22.79
CA VAL A 47 -11.76 -7.49 21.32
C VAL A 47 -11.35 -8.84 20.77
N GLN A 48 -12.21 -9.47 19.97
CA GLN A 48 -11.93 -10.77 19.37
C GLN A 48 -10.93 -10.63 18.21
N PHE A 49 -10.12 -11.67 18.00
CA PHE A 49 -9.14 -11.69 16.92
C PHE A 49 -9.83 -11.54 15.56
N GLU A 50 -10.94 -12.23 15.36
CA GLU A 50 -11.75 -12.21 14.14
C GLU A 50 -12.29 -10.82 13.83
N GLU A 51 -12.64 -10.05 14.87
CA GLU A 51 -13.13 -8.69 14.70
C GLU A 51 -12.04 -7.75 14.19
N GLY A 52 -10.85 -7.78 14.82
CA GLY A 52 -9.69 -7.01 14.37
C GLY A 52 -9.27 -7.40 12.94
N LEU A 53 -9.26 -8.70 12.66
CA LEU A 53 -8.93 -9.24 11.35
C LEU A 53 -9.94 -8.82 10.27
N ALA A 54 -11.24 -8.92 10.55
CA ALA A 54 -12.30 -8.52 9.63
C ALA A 54 -12.24 -7.01 9.34
N PHE A 55 -12.02 -6.19 10.38
CA PHE A 55 -11.84 -4.74 10.23
C PHE A 55 -10.70 -4.39 9.25
N CYS A 56 -9.57 -5.09 9.35
CA CYS A 56 -8.40 -4.86 8.52
C CYS A 56 -8.57 -5.42 7.10
N ARG A 57 -9.09 -6.64 6.95
CA ARG A 57 -9.31 -7.29 5.64
C ARG A 57 -10.21 -6.45 4.74
N ASN A 58 -11.30 -5.91 5.28
CA ASN A 58 -12.26 -5.10 4.52
C ASN A 58 -11.66 -3.78 4.00
N ARG A 59 -10.53 -3.34 4.57
CA ARG A 59 -9.83 -2.10 4.22
C ARG A 59 -8.45 -2.35 3.59
N ASN A 60 -8.12 -3.60 3.26
CA ASN A 60 -6.81 -4.01 2.75
C ASN A 60 -5.63 -3.57 3.65
N LEU A 61 -5.80 -3.70 4.97
CA LEU A 61 -4.77 -3.37 5.97
C LEU A 61 -4.09 -4.64 6.47
N LEU A 62 -2.85 -4.51 6.91
CA LEU A 62 -2.15 -5.57 7.62
C LEU A 62 -2.69 -5.68 9.05
N PHE A 63 -2.78 -6.90 9.56
CA PHE A 63 -3.22 -7.18 10.93
C PHE A 63 -2.28 -8.15 11.63
N SER A 64 -1.99 -7.91 12.91
CA SER A 64 -1.29 -8.85 13.77
C SER A 64 -1.69 -8.60 15.22
N GLU A 65 -1.79 -9.67 16.00
CA GLU A 65 -1.79 -9.55 17.46
C GLU A 65 -0.39 -9.84 18.00
N VAL A 66 0.05 -9.06 18.98
CA VAL A 66 1.38 -9.16 19.57
C VAL A 66 1.28 -9.12 21.09
N SER A 67 2.24 -9.75 21.74
CA SER A 67 2.52 -9.48 23.15
C SER A 67 3.90 -8.88 23.28
N ALA A 68 3.94 -7.54 23.39
CA ALA A 68 5.20 -6.84 23.62
C ALA A 68 5.78 -7.12 25.02
N GLY A 69 4.96 -7.58 25.96
CA GLY A 69 5.37 -7.89 27.34
C GLY A 69 5.89 -9.33 27.51
N ASP A 70 5.41 -10.27 26.70
CA ASP A 70 5.80 -11.67 26.75
C ASP A 70 7.07 -11.97 25.93
N SER A 71 7.08 -11.62 24.64
CA SER A 71 8.21 -11.92 23.77
C SER A 71 8.39 -10.96 22.58
N TYR A 72 9.65 -10.72 22.22
CA TYR A 72 10.03 -9.85 21.09
C TYR A 72 9.61 -10.41 19.72
N ASP A 73 9.54 -11.74 19.57
CA ASP A 73 9.33 -12.42 18.29
C ASP A 73 8.05 -11.99 17.56
N SER A 74 6.96 -11.80 18.30
CA SER A 74 5.66 -11.40 17.71
C SER A 74 5.71 -9.98 17.14
N VAL A 75 6.38 -9.08 17.87
CA VAL A 75 6.60 -7.69 17.47
C VAL A 75 7.54 -7.62 16.27
N GLU A 76 8.65 -8.36 16.29
CA GLU A 76 9.60 -8.42 15.17
C GLU A 76 8.89 -8.88 13.89
N LYS A 77 8.12 -9.96 13.96
CA LYS A 77 7.36 -10.48 12.81
C LYS A 77 6.43 -9.42 12.25
N ALA A 78 5.67 -8.72 13.09
CA ALA A 78 4.74 -7.67 12.65
C ALA A 78 5.46 -6.51 11.94
N VAL A 79 6.58 -6.04 12.51
CA VAL A 79 7.39 -4.96 11.92
C VAL A 79 8.05 -5.42 10.61
N ARG A 80 8.58 -6.64 10.57
CA ARG A 80 9.23 -7.21 9.38
C ARG A 80 8.25 -7.34 8.22
N THR A 81 7.04 -7.82 8.48
CA THR A 81 5.95 -7.89 7.48
C THR A 81 5.63 -6.50 6.92
N LEU A 82 5.49 -5.49 7.78
CA LEU A 82 5.24 -4.12 7.34
C LEU A 82 6.38 -3.58 6.46
N ILE A 83 7.64 -3.79 6.85
CA ILE A 83 8.81 -3.37 6.05
C ILE A 83 8.82 -4.04 4.68
N GLN A 84 8.50 -5.33 4.61
CA GLN A 84 8.42 -6.06 3.35
C GLN A 84 7.36 -5.45 2.43
N GLU A 85 6.18 -5.12 2.95
CA GLU A 85 5.15 -4.50 2.11
C GLU A 85 5.47 -3.09 1.66
N VAL A 86 6.11 -2.27 2.52
CA VAL A 86 6.58 -0.95 2.11
C VAL A 86 7.57 -1.07 0.93
N ARG A 87 8.47 -2.05 0.97
CA ARG A 87 9.41 -2.32 -0.13
C ARG A 87 8.70 -2.78 -1.40
N HIS A 88 7.67 -3.61 -1.27
CA HIS A 88 6.87 -4.09 -2.40
C HIS A 88 6.11 -2.96 -3.09
N CYS A 89 5.42 -2.11 -2.31
CA CYS A 89 4.71 -0.95 -2.83
C CYS A 89 5.65 0.04 -3.53
N ARG A 90 6.87 0.26 -3.00
CA ARG A 90 7.89 1.10 -3.67
C ARG A 90 8.29 0.54 -5.03
N LYS A 91 8.61 -0.76 -5.11
CA LYS A 91 8.98 -1.42 -6.37
C LYS A 91 7.85 -1.38 -7.40
N LYS A 92 6.59 -1.54 -6.97
CA LYS A 92 5.42 -1.40 -7.86
C LYS A 92 5.31 0.01 -8.43
N LYS A 93 5.41 1.04 -7.58
CA LYS A 93 5.39 2.45 -8.02
C LYS A 93 6.52 2.77 -9.02
N GLU A 94 7.71 2.22 -8.81
CA GLU A 94 8.86 2.38 -9.73
C GLU A 94 8.60 1.71 -11.10
N LYS A 95 8.05 0.49 -11.12
CA LYS A 95 7.71 -0.21 -12.37
C LYS A 95 6.63 0.52 -13.17
N SER A 96 5.56 0.96 -12.53
CA SER A 96 4.48 1.71 -13.20
C SER A 96 4.99 2.99 -13.87
N LYS A 97 5.89 3.73 -13.20
CA LYS A 97 6.52 4.93 -13.77
C LYS A 97 7.40 4.63 -14.99
N ASN A 98 8.17 3.54 -14.96
CA ASN A 98 9.01 3.15 -16.10
C ASN A 98 8.17 2.68 -17.30
N SER A 99 7.07 1.96 -17.07
CA SER A 99 6.16 1.52 -18.15
C SER A 99 5.45 2.70 -18.83
N GLU A 100 4.93 3.67 -18.06
CA GLU A 100 4.33 4.88 -18.63
C GLU A 100 5.34 5.75 -19.39
N GLY A 101 6.57 5.86 -18.87
CA GLY A 101 7.68 6.54 -19.56
C GLY A 101 8.00 5.91 -20.92
N GLY A 102 8.09 4.58 -20.96
CA GLY A 102 8.34 3.81 -22.20
C GLY A 102 7.25 3.99 -23.26
N LEU A 103 5.98 3.82 -22.88
CA LEU A 103 4.83 4.02 -23.77
C LEU A 103 4.81 5.45 -24.35
N LYS A 104 5.11 6.47 -23.53
CA LYS A 104 5.12 7.87 -23.96
C LYS A 104 6.27 8.18 -24.93
N LEU A 105 7.43 7.52 -24.76
CA LEU A 105 8.56 7.59 -25.69
C LEU A 105 8.22 6.94 -27.04
N ASP A 106 7.62 5.75 -27.02
CA ASP A 106 7.24 5.02 -28.23
C ASP A 106 6.18 5.76 -29.06
N ILE A 107 5.18 6.36 -28.41
CA ILE A 107 4.18 7.20 -29.09
C ILE A 107 4.84 8.42 -29.73
N ARG A 108 5.75 9.10 -29.02
CA ARG A 108 6.47 10.26 -29.56
C ARG A 108 7.35 9.91 -30.77
N GLN A 109 8.03 8.77 -30.71
CA GLN A 109 8.89 8.31 -31.80
C GLN A 109 8.06 7.91 -33.03
N SER A 110 6.93 7.23 -32.82
CA SER A 110 5.98 6.91 -33.89
C SER A 110 5.43 8.16 -34.57
N LEU A 111 5.05 9.20 -33.81
CA LEU A 111 4.55 10.47 -34.34
C LEU A 111 5.62 11.22 -35.17
N LYS A 112 6.88 11.25 -34.70
CA LYS A 112 7.99 11.84 -35.46
C LYS A 112 8.18 11.13 -36.80
N ASN A 113 8.25 9.80 -36.79
CA ASN A 113 8.41 9.00 -38.00
C ASN A 113 7.25 9.22 -38.99
N PHE A 114 6.02 9.38 -38.50
CA PHE A 114 4.85 9.66 -39.34
C PHE A 114 4.92 11.05 -39.98
N THR A 115 5.39 12.04 -39.23
CA THR A 115 5.54 13.43 -39.70
C THR A 115 6.62 13.51 -40.79
N GLU A 116 7.76 12.84 -40.58
CA GLU A 116 8.86 12.75 -41.55
C GLU A 116 8.43 12.06 -42.84
N LYS A 117 7.69 10.95 -42.75
CA LYS A 117 7.11 10.28 -43.93
C LYS A 117 6.19 11.21 -44.74
N ARG A 118 5.36 12.02 -44.08
CA ARG A 118 4.48 12.99 -44.77
C ARG A 118 5.26 14.10 -45.47
N LEU A 119 6.36 14.58 -44.87
CA LEU A 119 7.24 15.56 -45.50
C LEU A 119 7.90 15.02 -46.77
N GLN A 120 8.41 13.78 -46.74
CA GLN A 120 9.04 13.16 -47.92
C GLN A 120 8.09 12.94 -49.10
N ILE A 121 6.82 12.59 -48.82
CA ILE A 121 5.81 12.42 -49.88
C ILE A 121 5.53 13.75 -50.58
N ARG A 122 5.44 14.85 -49.81
CA ARG A 122 5.14 16.18 -50.35
C ARG A 122 6.24 16.72 -51.28
N HIS A 123 7.50 16.38 -51.01
CA HIS A 123 8.64 16.76 -51.87
C HIS A 123 8.72 15.97 -53.18
N ARG A 124 8.07 14.80 -53.28
CA ARG A 124 8.06 13.98 -54.50
C ARG A 124 6.94 14.32 -55.48
N THR A 125 5.85 14.91 -55.01
CA THR A 125 4.72 15.34 -55.85
C THR A 125 4.85 16.74 -56.44
N SER A 126 5.89 17.50 -56.08
CA SER A 126 6.09 18.89 -56.55
C SER A 126 7.04 19.02 -57.75
N THR A 127 7.48 17.91 -58.34
CA THR A 127 8.45 17.89 -59.46
C THR A 127 7.85 17.31 -60.76
N LEU A 128 6.52 17.31 -60.89
CA LEU A 128 5.81 16.97 -62.13
C LEU A 128 4.98 18.16 -62.59
#